data_AF-T1C4K9-F1
#
_entry.id   AF-T1C4K9-F1
#
_cell.length_a   1.000
_cell.length_b   1.000
_cell.length_c   1.000
_cell.angle_alpha   90.00
_cell.angle_beta   90.00
_cell.angle_gamma   90.00
#
_symmetry.space_group_name_H-M   'P 1'
#
loop_
_entity.id
_entity.type
_entity.pdbx_description
1 polymer ?
#
loop_
_entity_poly.entity_id
_entity_poly.type
_entity_poly.pdbx_seq_one_letter_code
_entity_poly.pdbx_strand_id
1 'polypeptide(L)'
;MCLEEDSARKLSDGGDQVRYSLGRLGIPLIEITTDPDIVDQDHAIEVARKIGLTAMSTGMTRRDSDSIRQDVNLSMGHGRVEIKGISRISQIKEAIESETERQMMLERVASIVEKRGGFSSSDFHFVDVSEYLWESGSSMISSGIREGKHVYLSRLNNMSGVLKSGDMR
;
A
#
# COMPACT_ATOMS: atom_id res chain seq x y z
N MET A 1 -20.12 -9.71 11.33
CA MET A 1 -21.01 -8.80 10.57
C MET A 1 -21.43 -7.68 11.51
N CYS A 2 -21.16 -6.43 11.12
CA CYS A 2 -21.45 -5.23 11.91
C CYS A 2 -22.33 -4.26 11.11
N LEU A 3 -23.07 -3.41 11.82
CA LEU A 3 -23.80 -2.28 11.27
C LEU A 3 -23.16 -0.99 11.78
N GLU A 4 -22.78 -0.10 10.88
CA GLU A 4 -22.04 1.12 11.17
C GLU A 4 -22.60 2.32 10.38
N GLU A 5 -22.02 3.49 10.60
CA GLU A 5 -22.33 4.72 9.87
C GLU A 5 -21.15 5.14 9.00
N ASP A 6 -21.42 5.55 7.76
CA ASP A 6 -20.39 6.12 6.89
C ASP A 6 -19.91 7.47 7.40
N SER A 7 -18.64 7.75 7.11
CA SER A 7 -17.96 8.95 7.57
C SER A 7 -18.20 10.15 6.65
N ALA A 8 -18.05 11.36 7.20
CA ALA A 8 -18.10 12.58 6.41
C ALA A 8 -16.95 12.61 5.39
N ARG A 9 -17.21 13.13 4.18
CA ARG A 9 -16.21 13.19 3.11
C ARG A 9 -15.28 14.39 3.31
N LYS A 10 -13.98 14.17 3.41
CA LYS A 10 -12.98 15.25 3.42
C LYS A 10 -12.98 15.99 2.07
N LEU A 11 -13.13 17.32 2.11
CA LEU A 11 -13.16 18.19 0.91
C LEU A 11 -11.82 18.89 0.69
N SER A 12 -11.20 19.39 1.76
CA SER A 12 -9.92 20.10 1.70
C SER A 12 -9.16 19.97 3.00
N ASP A 13 -7.84 20.02 2.91
CA ASP A 13 -6.92 20.06 4.05
C ASP A 13 -6.05 21.33 3.93
N GLY A 14 -6.29 22.29 4.83
CA GLY A 14 -5.54 23.55 4.88
C GLY A 14 -4.41 23.55 5.93
N GLY A 15 -4.14 22.42 6.58
CA GLY A 15 -3.18 22.33 7.68
C GLY A 15 -3.78 22.69 9.05
N ASP A 16 -4.29 23.91 9.22
CA ASP A 16 -4.94 24.37 10.45
C ASP A 16 -6.43 24.01 10.53
N GLN A 17 -7.07 23.84 9.38
CA GLN A 17 -8.47 23.46 9.26
C GLN A 17 -8.66 22.36 8.20
N VAL A 18 -9.52 21.41 8.52
CA VAL A 18 -10.02 20.43 7.56
C VAL A 18 -11.51 20.65 7.35
N ARG A 19 -11.94 20.72 6.08
CA ARG A 19 -13.36 20.87 5.73
C ARG A 19 -13.93 19.52 5.29
N TYR A 20 -15.10 19.21 5.82
CA TYR A 20 -15.82 17.96 5.52
C TYR A 20 -17.21 18.27 4.95
N SER A 21 -17.65 17.45 3.99
CA SER A 21 -19.04 17.37 3.57
C SER A 21 -19.76 16.33 4.40
N LEU A 22 -20.87 16.73 5.02
CA LEU A 22 -21.72 15.85 5.82
C LEU A 22 -22.66 14.98 4.97
N GLY A 23 -22.65 15.10 3.64
CA GLY A 23 -23.59 14.38 2.76
C GLY A 23 -23.51 12.85 2.79
N ARG A 24 -22.46 12.27 3.41
CA ARG A 24 -22.32 10.83 3.66
C ARG A 24 -22.45 10.45 5.13
N LEU A 25 -22.42 11.43 6.03
CA LEU A 25 -22.41 11.15 7.46
C LEU A 25 -23.74 10.49 7.88
N GLY A 26 -23.65 9.38 8.60
CA GLY A 26 -24.84 8.65 9.10
C GLY A 26 -25.48 7.72 8.08
N ILE A 27 -24.89 7.55 6.89
CA ILE A 27 -25.40 6.57 5.92
C ILE A 27 -25.10 5.16 6.46
N PRO A 28 -26.09 4.25 6.57
CA PRO A 28 -25.86 2.92 7.10
C PRO A 28 -24.87 2.13 6.24
N LEU A 29 -23.89 1.50 6.89
CA LEU A 29 -22.93 0.57 6.29
C LEU A 29 -23.05 -0.79 6.96
N ILE A 30 -22.96 -1.85 6.16
CA ILE A 30 -22.81 -3.21 6.66
C ILE A 30 -21.36 -3.62 6.39
N GLU A 31 -20.66 -4.04 7.44
CA GLU A 31 -19.33 -4.63 7.33
C GLU A 31 -19.40 -6.16 7.45
N ILE A 32 -18.85 -6.84 6.45
CA ILE A 32 -18.76 -8.30 6.38
C ILE A 32 -17.27 -8.67 6.34
N THR A 33 -16.77 -9.20 7.44
CA THR A 33 -15.41 -9.72 7.57
C THR A 33 -15.44 -11.24 7.43
N THR A 34 -14.51 -11.80 6.66
CA THR A 34 -14.29 -13.24 6.58
C THR A 34 -13.27 -13.68 7.62
N ASP A 35 -13.30 -14.96 7.99
CA ASP A 35 -12.18 -15.57 8.70
C ASP A 35 -10.95 -15.68 7.77
N PRO A 36 -9.72 -15.85 8.32
CA PRO A 36 -8.51 -16.00 7.53
C PRO A 36 -8.36 -17.44 6.99
N ASP A 37 -9.40 -17.99 6.39
CA ASP A 37 -9.50 -19.37 5.88
C ASP A 37 -9.61 -19.45 4.35
N ILE A 38 -9.46 -18.32 3.66
CA ILE A 38 -9.39 -18.27 2.20
C ILE A 38 -8.09 -18.89 1.72
N VAL A 39 -8.20 -20.06 1.08
CA VAL A 39 -7.05 -20.88 0.67
C VAL A 39 -6.30 -20.42 -0.59
N ASP A 40 -6.99 -19.78 -1.53
CA ASP A 40 -6.38 -19.31 -2.78
C ASP A 40 -7.15 -18.13 -3.41
N GLN A 41 -6.60 -17.59 -4.49
CA GLN A 41 -7.12 -16.44 -5.21
C GLN A 41 -8.47 -16.67 -5.91
N ASP A 42 -8.74 -17.89 -6.38
CA ASP A 42 -10.00 -18.21 -7.04
C ASP A 42 -11.11 -18.36 -5.98
N HIS A 43 -10.79 -18.97 -4.83
CA HIS A 43 -11.65 -19.01 -3.65
C HIS A 43 -11.93 -17.59 -3.12
N ALA A 44 -10.94 -16.69 -3.09
CA ALA A 44 -11.14 -15.29 -2.71
C ALA A 44 -12.18 -14.59 -3.60
N ILE A 45 -12.09 -14.79 -4.92
CA ILE A 45 -13.08 -14.28 -5.88
C ILE A 45 -14.46 -14.90 -5.65
N GLU A 46 -14.52 -16.21 -5.42
CA GLU A 46 -15.78 -16.91 -5.15
C GLU A 46 -16.48 -16.34 -3.91
N VAL A 47 -15.75 -16.19 -2.80
CA VAL A 47 -16.25 -15.64 -1.54
C VAL A 47 -16.74 -14.21 -1.73
N ALA A 48 -15.92 -13.34 -2.35
CA ALA A 48 -16.28 -11.96 -2.62
C ALA A 48 -17.53 -11.86 -3.52
N ARG A 49 -17.62 -12.70 -4.55
CA ARG A 49 -18.79 -12.76 -5.44
C ARG A 49 -20.03 -13.21 -4.70
N LYS A 50 -19.92 -14.24 -3.85
CA LYS A 50 -21.05 -14.76 -3.07
C LYS A 50 -21.58 -13.72 -2.10
N ILE A 51 -20.69 -13.05 -1.36
CA ILE A 51 -21.05 -11.93 -0.47
C ILE A 51 -21.76 -10.83 -1.26
N GLY A 52 -21.18 -10.41 -2.40
CA GLY A 52 -21.77 -9.37 -3.25
C GLY A 52 -23.16 -9.74 -3.77
N LEU A 53 -23.34 -10.97 -4.26
CA LEU A 53 -24.64 -11.46 -4.74
C LEU A 53 -25.67 -11.55 -3.61
N THR A 54 -25.28 -12.04 -2.43
CA THR A 54 -26.16 -12.10 -1.26
C THR A 54 -26.56 -10.71 -0.78
N ALA A 55 -25.65 -9.75 -0.75
CA ALA A 55 -25.98 -8.37 -0.41
C ALA A 55 -26.95 -7.78 -1.45
N MET A 56 -26.66 -7.94 -2.74
CA MET A 56 -27.50 -7.41 -3.83
C MET A 56 -28.90 -8.03 -3.87
N SER A 57 -29.05 -9.30 -3.49
CA SER A 57 -30.35 -9.98 -3.51
C SER A 57 -31.35 -9.41 -2.49
N THR A 58 -30.88 -8.64 -1.50
CA THR A 58 -31.75 -7.91 -0.56
C THR A 58 -32.54 -6.78 -1.23
N GLY A 59 -32.07 -6.29 -2.38
CA GLY A 59 -32.64 -5.10 -3.04
C GLY A 59 -32.37 -3.77 -2.34
N MET A 60 -31.63 -3.77 -1.22
CA MET A 60 -31.39 -2.58 -0.39
C MET A 60 -29.98 -1.97 -0.60
N THR A 61 -29.12 -2.63 -1.37
CA THR A 61 -27.76 -2.16 -1.64
C THR A 61 -27.76 -1.00 -2.63
N ARG A 62 -27.03 0.07 -2.29
CA ARG A 62 -26.77 1.20 -3.20
C ARG A 62 -25.91 0.73 -4.39
N ARG A 63 -26.06 1.40 -5.53
CA ARG A 63 -25.35 1.06 -6.79
C ARG A 63 -24.36 2.14 -7.25
N ASP A 64 -24.09 3.11 -6.39
CA ASP A 64 -23.13 4.18 -6.67
C ASP A 64 -21.71 3.60 -6.68
N SER A 65 -20.79 4.18 -7.47
CA SER A 65 -19.41 3.68 -7.63
C SER A 65 -18.64 3.52 -6.31
N ASP A 66 -18.99 4.31 -5.30
CA ASP A 66 -18.28 4.40 -4.02
C ASP A 66 -19.06 3.75 -2.86
N SER A 67 -20.13 3.01 -3.19
CA SER A 67 -21.02 2.39 -2.20
C SER A 67 -20.55 1.02 -1.71
N ILE A 68 -19.66 0.37 -2.46
CA ILE A 68 -19.07 -0.92 -2.10
C ILE A 68 -17.57 -0.72 -1.91
N ARG A 69 -17.04 -1.23 -0.80
CA ARG A 69 -15.60 -1.26 -0.51
C ARG A 69 -15.19 -2.71 -0.30
N GLN A 70 -14.04 -3.06 -0.87
CA GLN A 70 -13.45 -4.39 -0.76
C GLN A 70 -11.97 -4.21 -0.45
N ASP A 71 -11.57 -4.79 0.66
CA ASP A 71 -10.18 -4.79 1.11
C ASP A 71 -9.74 -6.25 1.26
N VAL A 72 -8.56 -6.59 0.75
CA VAL A 72 -8.01 -7.94 0.79
C VAL A 72 -6.87 -7.99 1.79
N ASN A 73 -6.87 -9.01 2.62
CA ASN A 73 -5.80 -9.24 3.59
C ASN A 73 -5.00 -10.46 3.17
N LEU A 74 -3.70 -10.29 2.90
CA LEU A 74 -2.81 -11.38 2.48
C LEU A 74 -1.62 -11.51 3.43
N SER A 75 -1.23 -12.75 3.73
CA SER A 75 -0.03 -13.06 4.51
C SER A 75 0.58 -14.36 4.00
N MET A 76 1.90 -14.34 3.78
CA MET A 76 2.70 -15.54 3.48
C MET A 76 3.45 -16.06 4.72
N GLY A 77 3.09 -15.60 5.92
CA GLY A 77 3.73 -15.97 7.20
C GLY A 77 4.80 -15.00 7.69
N HIS A 78 5.27 -14.08 6.85
CA HIS A 78 6.31 -13.09 7.19
C HIS A 78 5.74 -11.69 7.52
N GLY A 79 4.43 -11.52 7.41
CA GLY A 79 3.73 -10.26 7.65
C GLY A 79 2.38 -10.23 6.93
N ARG A 80 1.37 -9.61 7.55
CA ARG A 80 0.05 -9.39 6.94
C ARG A 80 0.03 -8.02 6.28
N VAL A 81 -0.42 -7.97 5.03
CA VAL A 81 -0.64 -6.74 4.27
C VAL A 81 -2.11 -6.62 3.94
N GLU A 82 -2.64 -5.41 4.14
CA GLU A 82 -4.01 -5.04 3.80
C GLU A 82 -3.99 -4.22 2.51
N ILE A 83 -4.56 -4.78 1.45
CA ILE A 83 -4.70 -4.15 0.14
C ILE A 83 -6.07 -3.48 0.11
N LYS A 84 -6.08 -2.14 0.15
CA LYS A 84 -7.31 -1.35 0.20
C LYS A 84 -7.78 -0.90 -1.18
N GLY A 85 -9.08 -0.68 -1.30
CA GLY A 85 -9.67 0.02 -2.44
C GLY A 85 -9.78 -0.82 -3.71
N ILE A 86 -10.01 -2.13 -3.56
CA ILE A 86 -10.26 -3.01 -4.70
C ILE A 86 -11.64 -2.71 -5.26
N SER A 87 -11.65 -2.09 -6.45
CA SER A 87 -12.88 -1.58 -7.05
C SER A 87 -13.70 -2.67 -7.75
N ARG A 88 -13.04 -3.68 -8.35
CA ARG A 88 -13.69 -4.78 -9.07
C ARG A 88 -13.26 -6.11 -8.50
N ILE A 89 -14.21 -7.05 -8.37
CA ILE A 89 -13.95 -8.42 -7.91
C ILE A 89 -12.86 -9.09 -8.76
N SER A 90 -12.82 -8.84 -10.07
CA SER A 90 -11.80 -9.40 -10.95
C SER A 90 -10.37 -8.95 -10.62
N GLN A 91 -10.20 -7.81 -9.93
CA GLN A 91 -8.89 -7.30 -9.51
C GLN A 91 -8.37 -7.97 -8.25
N ILE A 92 -9.20 -8.73 -7.52
CA ILE A 92 -8.77 -9.46 -6.32
C ILE A 92 -7.65 -10.44 -6.67
N LYS A 93 -7.77 -11.14 -7.79
CA LYS A 93 -6.74 -12.08 -8.27
C LYS A 93 -5.41 -11.39 -8.51
N GLU A 94 -5.39 -10.36 -9.37
CA GLU A 94 -4.19 -9.61 -9.69
C GLU A 94 -3.54 -9.01 -8.43
N ALA A 95 -4.35 -8.52 -7.49
CA ALA A 95 -3.86 -7.99 -6.21
C ALA A 95 -3.18 -9.08 -5.35
N ILE A 96 -3.78 -10.28 -5.26
CA ILE A 96 -3.20 -11.41 -4.53
C ILE A 96 -1.92 -11.90 -5.22
N GLU A 97 -1.91 -12.05 -6.54
CA GLU A 97 -0.73 -12.48 -7.31
C GLU A 97 0.43 -11.50 -7.10
N SER A 98 0.18 -10.20 -7.30
CA SER A 98 1.19 -9.16 -7.15
C SER A 98 1.76 -9.10 -5.73
N GLU A 99 0.91 -9.22 -4.71
CA GLU A 99 1.36 -9.17 -3.31
C GLU A 99 2.10 -10.45 -2.92
N THR A 100 1.71 -11.60 -3.45
CA THR A 100 2.41 -12.88 -3.28
C THR A 100 3.82 -12.78 -3.85
N GLU A 101 3.97 -12.32 -5.08
CA GLU A 101 5.27 -12.11 -5.74
C GLU A 101 6.12 -11.11 -4.96
N ARG A 102 5.52 -10.01 -4.50
CA ARG A 102 6.20 -8.99 -3.70
C ARG A 102 6.72 -9.55 -2.38
N GLN A 103 5.93 -10.34 -1.64
CA GLN A 103 6.36 -10.96 -0.38
C GLN A 103 7.46 -11.99 -0.62
N MET A 104 7.36 -12.83 -1.66
CA MET A 104 8.41 -13.78 -2.03
C MET A 104 9.73 -13.07 -2.39
N MET A 105 9.66 -11.98 -3.15
CA MET A 105 10.83 -11.16 -3.47
C MET A 105 11.45 -10.59 -2.19
N LEU A 106 10.65 -10.01 -1.28
CA LEU A 106 11.16 -9.46 -0.02
C LEU A 106 11.79 -10.51 0.88
N GLU A 107 11.24 -11.73 0.93
CA GLU A 107 11.83 -12.84 1.65
C GLU A 107 13.22 -13.19 1.10
N ARG A 108 13.37 -13.24 -0.24
CA ARG A 108 14.67 -13.45 -0.89
C ARG A 108 15.66 -12.31 -0.57
N VAL A 109 15.21 -11.05 -0.65
CA VAL A 109 16.01 -9.87 -0.30
C VAL A 109 16.50 -9.98 1.15
N ALA A 110 15.59 -10.26 2.08
CA ALA A 110 15.90 -10.39 3.50
C ALA A 110 16.95 -11.48 3.73
N SER A 111 16.79 -12.66 3.13
CA SER A 111 17.75 -13.77 3.23
C SER A 111 19.15 -13.38 2.72
N ILE A 112 19.23 -12.64 1.61
CA ILE A 112 20.52 -12.16 1.06
C ILE A 112 21.18 -11.15 2.00
N VAL A 113 20.41 -10.19 2.51
CA VAL A 113 20.91 -9.15 3.42
C VAL A 113 21.40 -9.77 4.73
N GLU A 114 20.63 -10.70 5.31
CA GLU A 114 21.03 -11.44 6.52
C GLU A 114 22.35 -12.20 6.32
N LYS A 115 22.50 -12.93 5.21
CA LYS A 115 23.74 -13.66 4.87
C LYS A 115 24.96 -12.74 4.71
N ARG A 116 24.74 -11.47 4.40
CA ARG A 116 25.79 -10.44 4.26
C ARG A 116 26.11 -9.72 5.57
N GLY A 117 25.47 -10.09 6.68
CA GLY A 117 25.68 -9.48 8.00
C GLY A 117 24.54 -8.58 8.46
N GLY A 118 23.39 -8.61 7.77
CA GLY A 118 22.20 -7.86 8.16
C GLY A 118 22.26 -6.37 7.83
N PHE A 119 21.24 -5.65 8.27
CA PHE A 119 21.11 -4.20 8.17
C PHE A 119 20.25 -3.69 9.32
N SER A 120 20.64 -2.55 9.90
CA SER A 120 19.92 -1.88 10.97
C SER A 120 19.54 -0.46 10.57
N SER A 121 18.45 0.06 11.12
CA SER A 121 18.09 1.48 10.95
C SER A 121 19.15 2.43 11.53
N SER A 122 19.94 1.96 12.51
CA SER A 122 21.10 2.70 13.03
C SER A 122 22.22 2.88 12.01
N ASP A 123 22.23 2.10 10.92
CA ASP A 123 23.23 2.21 9.86
C ASP A 123 22.97 3.40 8.92
N PHE A 124 21.81 4.06 9.05
CA PHE A 124 21.53 5.29 8.31
C PHE A 124 22.34 6.45 8.87
N HIS A 125 23.35 6.87 8.11
CA HIS A 125 24.16 8.04 8.39
C HIS A 125 24.12 8.97 7.19
N PHE A 126 23.32 10.02 7.31
CA PHE A 126 23.19 11.03 6.27
C PHE A 126 24.38 11.99 6.31
N VAL A 127 25.08 12.08 5.19
CA VAL A 127 26.17 13.03 4.96
C VAL A 127 25.71 14.01 3.90
N ASP A 128 25.89 15.31 4.17
CA ASP A 128 25.65 16.34 3.16
C ASP A 128 26.74 16.23 2.08
N VAL A 129 26.32 16.04 0.84
CA VAL A 129 27.19 15.90 -0.33
C VAL A 129 26.91 16.99 -1.37
N SER A 130 26.20 18.05 -1.00
CA SER A 130 25.83 19.16 -1.89
C SER A 130 27.05 19.76 -2.59
N GLU A 131 28.16 19.87 -1.86
CA GLU A 131 29.44 20.41 -2.36
C GLU A 131 29.98 19.62 -3.56
N TYR A 132 29.87 18.28 -3.49
CA TYR A 132 30.35 17.38 -4.54
C TYR A 132 29.42 17.31 -5.75
N LEU A 133 28.17 17.77 -5.59
CA LEU A 133 27.12 17.70 -6.60
C LEU A 133 26.75 19.06 -7.21
N TRP A 134 27.50 20.11 -6.90
CA TRP A 134 27.28 21.46 -7.42
C TRP A 134 27.25 21.49 -8.96
N GLU A 135 28.16 20.75 -9.60
CA GLU A 135 28.26 20.61 -11.06
C GLU A 135 27.57 19.34 -11.59
N SER A 136 26.61 18.80 -10.85
CA SER A 136 25.88 17.60 -11.29
C SER A 136 25.20 17.83 -12.64
N GLY A 137 25.36 16.87 -13.56
CA GLY A 137 24.64 16.84 -14.84
C GLY A 137 23.12 16.62 -14.70
N SER A 138 22.62 16.33 -13.50
CA SER A 138 21.19 16.23 -13.22
C SER A 138 20.59 17.62 -13.00
N SER A 139 19.62 17.99 -13.84
CA SER A 139 18.91 19.27 -13.73
C SER A 139 18.19 19.43 -12.39
N MET A 140 17.63 18.34 -11.85
CA MET A 140 16.92 18.33 -10.56
C MET A 140 17.86 18.62 -9.37
N ILE A 141 19.06 18.02 -9.38
CA ILE A 141 20.05 18.20 -8.31
C ILE A 141 20.61 19.61 -8.37
N SER A 142 21.08 20.02 -9.56
CA SER A 142 21.70 21.33 -9.76
C SER A 142 20.73 22.50 -9.51
N SER A 143 19.44 22.37 -9.89
CA SER A 143 18.44 23.40 -9.59
C SER A 143 18.14 23.48 -8.09
N GLY A 144 17.99 22.33 -7.42
CA GLY A 144 17.72 22.28 -5.98
C GLY A 144 18.83 22.94 -5.17
N ILE A 145 20.10 22.66 -5.50
CA ILE A 145 21.24 23.26 -4.81
C ILE A 145 21.28 24.78 -5.03
N ARG A 146 21.01 25.28 -6.25
CA ARG A 146 20.94 26.73 -6.54
C ARG A 146 19.82 27.45 -5.78
N GLU A 147 18.74 26.75 -5.48
CA GLU A 147 17.64 27.22 -4.63
C GLU A 147 17.97 27.17 -3.13
N GLY A 148 19.17 26.73 -2.75
CA GLY A 148 19.61 26.62 -1.36
C GLY A 148 19.17 25.33 -0.66
N LYS A 149 18.76 24.29 -1.41
CA LYS A 149 18.48 22.95 -0.85
C LYS A 149 19.76 22.14 -0.70
N HIS A 150 19.74 21.20 0.25
CA HIS A 150 20.85 20.30 0.52
C HIS A 150 20.57 18.89 -0.03
N VAL A 151 21.61 18.20 -0.47
CA VAL A 151 21.56 16.82 -0.94
C VAL A 151 22.30 15.93 0.05
N TYR A 152 21.56 15.00 0.66
CA TYR A 152 22.10 14.05 1.62
C TYR A 152 22.23 12.67 1.02
N LEU A 153 23.31 11.98 1.37
CA LEU A 153 23.56 10.59 1.00
C LEU A 153 23.75 9.74 2.25
N SER A 154 23.21 8.53 2.26
CA SER A 154 23.54 7.50 3.25
C SER A 154 23.98 6.23 2.55
N ARG A 155 25.03 5.61 3.07
CA ARG A 155 25.49 4.30 2.58
C ARG A 155 24.61 3.20 3.17
N LEU A 156 24.10 2.33 2.32
CA LEU A 156 23.33 1.15 2.74
C LEU A 156 24.23 -0.08 2.67
N ASN A 157 24.81 -0.46 3.82
CA ASN A 157 25.64 -1.65 3.91
C ASN A 157 24.84 -2.89 3.53
N ASN A 158 25.49 -3.86 2.88
CA ASN A 158 24.93 -5.17 2.53
C ASN A 158 23.75 -5.18 1.53
N MET A 159 23.24 -4.00 1.15
CA MET A 159 22.09 -3.80 0.25
C MET A 159 22.46 -3.71 -1.24
N SER A 160 23.71 -3.96 -1.62
CA SER A 160 24.14 -3.88 -3.02
C SER A 160 23.41 -4.91 -3.90
N GLY A 161 22.81 -4.46 -5.00
CA GLY A 161 22.13 -5.33 -5.97
C GLY A 161 20.80 -5.94 -5.50
N VAL A 162 20.26 -5.49 -4.36
CA VAL A 162 18.92 -5.91 -3.88
C VAL A 162 17.88 -4.79 -3.93
N LEU A 163 18.30 -3.57 -4.29
CA LEU A 163 17.41 -2.42 -4.46
C LEU A 163 17.01 -2.29 -5.95
N LYS A 164 15.83 -2.83 -6.31
CA LYS A 164 15.19 -2.66 -7.63
C LYS A 164 16.06 -3.00 -8.86
N SER A 165 16.87 -4.05 -8.76
CA SER A 165 17.74 -4.52 -9.85
C SER A 165 17.42 -5.95 -10.29
N GLY A 166 17.36 -6.20 -11.60
CA GLY A 166 17.21 -7.54 -12.18
C GLY A 166 15.94 -8.25 -11.71
N ASP A 167 16.10 -9.49 -11.24
CA ASP A 167 15.04 -10.39 -10.73
C ASP A 167 14.42 -9.94 -9.38
N MET A 168 14.84 -8.78 -8.86
CA MET A 168 14.36 -8.17 -7.61
C MET A 168 13.46 -6.95 -7.89
N ARG A 169 12.65 -7.03 -8.94
CA ARG A 169 11.67 -6.02 -9.36
C ARG A 169 10.25 -6.53 -9.19
#